data_AF-A0A7C1DZE2-F1
#
_entry.id   AF-A0A7C1DZE2-F1
#
_cell.length_a   1.000
_cell.length_b   1.000
_cell.length_c   1.000
_cell.angle_alpha   90.00
_cell.angle_beta   90.00
_cell.angle_gamma   90.00
#
_symmetry.space_group_name_H-M   'P 1'
#
loop_
_entity.id
_entity.type
_entity.pdbx_description
1 polymer ?
#
loop_
_entity_poly.entity_id
_entity_poly.type
_entity_poly.pdbx_seq_one_letter_code
_entity_poly.pdbx_strand_id
1 'polypeptide(L)' 'MAIDPRKIREYRQRMNDRILAEEDLTIKRFFSLDNQTYREGTLDAKTKELMGLAVSAALRCNDCIFYHLDRAIGLG' A
#
# COMPACT_ATOMS: atom_id res chain seq x y z
N MET A 1 1.65 -12.16 20.47
CA MET A 1 2.66 -11.38 19.71
C MET A 1 1.92 -10.23 19.05
N ALA A 2 2.07 -9.00 19.54
CA ALA A 2 1.38 -7.83 18.97
C ALA A 2 2.15 -7.31 17.75
N ILE A 3 1.44 -6.95 16.69
CA ILE A 3 2.02 -6.35 15.49
C ILE A 3 2.26 -4.85 15.78
N ASP A 4 3.48 -4.34 15.59
CA ASP A 4 3.83 -2.92 15.77
C ASP A 4 3.74 -2.17 14.42
N PRO A 5 2.78 -1.25 14.24
CA PRO A 5 2.61 -0.52 12.98
C PRO A 5 3.84 0.30 12.55
N ARG A 6 4.66 0.76 13.51
CA ARG A 6 5.88 1.53 13.20
C ARG A 6 6.90 0.66 12.49
N LYS A 7 7.09 -0.58 12.98
CA LYS A 7 8.01 -1.54 12.37
C LYS A 7 7.58 -1.93 10.96
N ILE A 8 6.28 -2.00 10.70
CA ILE A 8 5.75 -2.24 9.34
C ILE A 8 6.10 -1.07 8.42
N ARG A 9 5.87 0.18 8.85
CA ARG A 9 6.22 1.37 8.06
C ARG A 9 7.71 1.42 7.72
N GLU A 10 8.56 1.23 8.73
CA GLU A 10 10.02 1.19 8.57
C GLU A 10 10.46 0.07 7.62
N TYR A 11 9.93 -1.14 7.81
CA TYR A 11 10.23 -2.28 6.96
C TYR A 11 9.82 -2.04 5.50
N ARG A 12 8.59 -1.56 5.28
CA ARG A 12 8.07 -1.28 3.94
C ARG A 12 8.86 -0.18 3.25
N GLN A 13 9.23 0.88 3.95
CA GLN A 13 10.08 1.94 3.39
C GLN A 13 11.44 1.38 2.95
N ARG A 14 12.15 0.68 3.85
CA ARG A 14 13.43 0.06 3.55
C ARG A 14 13.37 -0.91 2.37
N MET A 15 12.29 -1.71 2.28
CA MET A 15 12.13 -2.67 1.19
C MET A 15 11.77 -1.98 -0.13
N ASN A 16 10.92 -0.96 -0.10
CA ASN A 16 10.60 -0.18 -1.29
C ASN A 16 11.86 0.52 -1.85
N ASP A 17 12.69 1.10 -0.99
CA ASP A 17 13.94 1.75 -1.40
C ASP A 17 14.86 0.74 -2.12
N ARG A 18 14.98 -0.48 -1.59
CA ARG A 18 15.76 -1.56 -2.22
C ARG A 18 15.16 -2.03 -3.54
N ILE A 19 13.83 -2.24 -3.59
CA ILE A 19 13.14 -2.74 -4.77
C ILE A 19 13.18 -1.71 -5.91
N LEU A 20 13.00 -0.42 -5.59
CA LEU A 20 12.99 0.66 -6.58
C LEU A 20 14.40 1.08 -7.03
N ALA A 21 15.43 0.78 -6.22
CA ALA A 21 16.83 0.93 -6.62
C ALA A 21 17.25 -0.10 -7.68
N GLU A 22 16.53 -1.21 -7.81
CA GLU A 22 16.75 -2.18 -8.88
C GLU A 22 16.44 -1.56 -10.24
N GLU A 23 17.31 -1.78 -11.24
CA GLU A 23 17.11 -1.27 -12.60
C GLU A 23 16.15 -2.11 -13.45
N ASP A 24 15.14 -2.70 -12.81
CA ASP A 24 14.13 -3.53 -13.49
C ASP A 24 12.91 -2.70 -13.91
N LEU A 25 12.68 -2.64 -15.23
CA LEU A 25 11.57 -1.88 -15.82
C LEU A 25 10.19 -2.49 -15.50
N THR A 26 10.11 -3.81 -15.36
CA THR A 26 8.87 -4.54 -15.04
C THR A 26 8.44 -4.21 -13.62
N ILE A 27 9.36 -4.26 -12.66
CA ILE A 27 9.11 -3.87 -11.27
C ILE A 27 8.63 -2.41 -11.20
N LYS A 28 9.33 -1.48 -11.87
CA LYS A 28 8.95 -0.06 -11.90
C LYS A 28 7.55 0.16 -12.47
N ARG A 29 7.19 -0.54 -13.54
CA ARG A 29 5.85 -0.47 -14.15
C ARG A 29 4.77 -1.02 -13.22
N PHE A 30 5.02 -2.15 -12.56
CA PHE A 30 4.06 -2.74 -11.64
C PHE A 30 3.78 -1.84 -10.43
N PHE A 31 4.83 -1.29 -9.80
CA PHE A 31 4.70 -0.35 -8.68
C PHE A 31 4.00 0.96 -9.11
N SER A 32 4.27 1.42 -10.33
CA SER A 32 3.56 2.57 -10.89
C SER A 32 2.08 2.31 -11.09
N LEU A 33 1.71 1.11 -11.56
CA LEU A 33 0.31 0.70 -11.72
C LEU A 33 -0.41 0.58 -10.37
N ASP A 34 0.21 -0.07 -9.39
CA ASP A 34 -0.32 -0.20 -8.03
C ASP A 34 -0.65 1.18 -7.44
N ASN A 35 0.32 2.10 -7.46
CA ASN A 35 0.12 3.47 -6.97
C ASN A 35 -0.97 4.23 -7.76
N GLN A 36 -1.06 4.03 -9.08
CA GLN A 36 -2.07 4.70 -9.92
C GLN A 36 -3.49 4.21 -9.64
N THR A 37 -3.66 2.95 -9.25
CA THR A 37 -4.98 2.34 -9.03
C THR A 37 -5.80 3.07 -7.96
N TYR A 38 -5.13 3.59 -6.93
CA TYR A 38 -5.75 4.29 -5.79
C TYR A 38 -5.91 5.81 -6.01
N ARG A 39 -5.46 6.36 -7.13
CA ARG A 39 -5.70 7.78 -7.46
C ARG A 39 -7.19 8.03 -7.65
N GLU A 40 -7.63 9.22 -7.31
CA GLU A 40 -9.01 9.66 -7.51
C GLU A 40 -9.43 9.57 -8.99
N GLY A 41 -10.71 9.25 -9.21
CA GLY A 41 -11.35 9.18 -10.52
C GLY A 41 -12.87 9.13 -10.35
N THR A 42 -13.55 8.20 -11.01
CA THR A 42 -15.01 7.99 -10.79
C THR A 42 -15.34 7.66 -9.34
N LEU A 43 -14.43 6.99 -8.64
CA LEU A 43 -14.46 6.80 -7.20
C LEU A 43 -13.40 7.69 -6.55
N ASP A 44 -13.74 8.29 -5.41
CA ASP A 44 -12.77 9.05 -4.61
C ASP A 44 -11.65 8.12 -4.09
N ALA A 45 -10.51 8.73 -3.77
CA ALA A 45 -9.34 7.99 -3.30
C ALA A 45 -9.63 7.20 -2.01
N LYS A 46 -10.42 7.76 -1.09
CA LYS A 46 -10.74 7.13 0.19
C LYS A 46 -11.51 5.83 0.00
N THR A 47 -12.50 5.83 -0.88
CA THR A 47 -13.31 4.66 -1.25
C THR A 47 -12.40 3.58 -1.81
N LYS A 48 -11.46 3.93 -2.69
CA LYS A 48 -10.50 2.97 -3.25
C LYS A 48 -9.56 2.41 -2.19
N GLU A 49 -9.06 3.23 -1.26
CA GLU A 49 -8.22 2.76 -0.15
C GLU A 49 -8.99 1.83 0.79
N LEU A 50 -10.28 2.09 1.05
CA LEU A 50 -11.15 1.19 1.81
C LEU A 50 -11.39 -0.14 1.08
N MET A 51 -11.52 -0.13 -0.26
CA MET A 51 -11.55 -1.36 -1.06
C MET A 51 -10.23 -2.14 -0.93
N GLY A 52 -9.08 -1.45 -1.01
CA GLY A 52 -7.76 -2.02 -0.79
C GLY A 52 -7.62 -2.66 0.60
N LEU A 53 -8.14 -2.00 1.64
CA LEU A 53 -8.18 -2.53 3.00
C LEU A 53 -9.02 -3.81 3.10
N ALA A 54 -10.22 -3.82 2.53
CA ALA A 54 -11.11 -4.99 2.54
C ALA A 54 -10.48 -6.20 1.84
N VAL A 55 -9.89 -5.99 0.65
CA VAL A 55 -9.19 -7.06 -0.09
C VAL A 55 -7.96 -7.53 0.67
N SER A 56 -7.20 -6.63 1.27
CA SER A 56 -6.02 -6.97 2.08
C SER A 56 -6.36 -7.83 3.29
N ALA A 57 -7.49 -7.56 3.93
CA ALA A 57 -8.02 -8.39 5.02
C ALA A 57 -8.42 -9.79 4.54
N ALA A 58 -9.11 -9.88 3.38
CA ALA A 58 -9.47 -11.15 2.77
C ALA A 58 -8.23 -11.99 2.38
N LEU A 59 -7.17 -11.34 1.89
CA LEU A 59 -5.89 -11.97 1.55
C LEU A 59 -4.98 -12.22 2.77
N ARG A 60 -5.36 -11.73 3.96
CA ARG A 60 -4.59 -11.83 5.21
C ARG A 60 -3.17 -11.25 5.11
N CYS A 61 -3.02 -10.14 4.38
CA CYS A 61 -1.75 -9.41 4.27
C CYS A 61 -1.68 -8.29 5.32
N ASN A 62 -0.98 -8.51 6.43
CA ASN A 62 -0.85 -7.50 7.49
C ASN A 62 -0.24 -6.19 6.98
N ASP A 63 0.88 -6.24 6.25
CA ASP A 63 1.54 -5.03 5.73
C ASP A 63 0.60 -4.21 4.81
N CYS A 64 -0.22 -4.90 4.01
CA CYS A 64 -1.22 -4.28 3.14
C CYS A 64 -2.38 -3.68 3.95
N ILE A 65 -2.88 -4.41 4.96
CA ILE A 65 -3.92 -3.92 5.88
C ILE A 65 -3.47 -2.62 6.55
N PHE A 66 -2.28 -2.60 7.15
CA PHE A 66 -1.77 -1.40 7.82
C PHE A 66 -1.52 -0.26 6.84
N TYR A 67 -1.02 -0.56 5.63
CA TYR A 67 -0.83 0.44 4.59
C TYR A 67 -2.14 1.13 4.18
N HIS A 68 -3.17 0.35 3.83
CA HIS A 68 -4.46 0.91 3.41
C HIS A 68 -5.22 1.56 4.57
N LEU A 69 -5.05 1.08 5.80
CA LEU A 69 -5.60 1.71 7.00
C LEU A 69 -5.00 3.11 7.23
N ASP A 70 -3.67 3.23 7.21
CA ASP A 70 -2.98 4.52 7.36
C ASP A 70 -3.40 5.51 6.26
N ARG A 71 -3.53 5.04 5.02
CA ARG A 71 -3.96 5.84 3.87
C ARG A 71 -5.40 6.31 3.99
N ALA A 72 -6.32 5.40 4.34
CA ALA A 72 -7.73 5.73 4.51
C ALA A 72 -7.95 6.76 5.62
N ILE A 73 -7.26 6.63 6.75
CA ILE A 73 -7.29 7.62 7.85
C ILE A 73 -6.76 8.98 7.39
N GLY A 74 -5.66 8.99 6.62
CA GLY A 74 -5.06 10.23 6.11
C GLY A 74 -5.95 10.99 5.12
N LEU A 75 -6.95 10.33 4.52
CA LEU A 75 -7.91 10.92 3.59
C LEU A 75 -9.21 11.39 4.28
N GLY A 76 -9.28 11.34 5.61
CA GLY A 76 -10.41 11.80 6.43
C GLY A 76 -11.47 10.75 6.64
#